data_AF-A0A7Z8QGX4-F1
#
_entry.id   AF-A0A7Z8QGX4-F1
#
_cell.length_a   1.000
_cell.length_b   1.000
_cell.length_c   1.000
_cell.angle_alpha   90.00
_cell.angle_beta   90.00
_cell.angle_gamma   90.00
#
_symmetry.space_group_name_H-M   'P 1'
#
loop_
_entity.id
_entity.type
_entity.pdbx_description
1 polymer ?
#
loop_
_entity_poly.entity_id
_entity_poly.type
_entity_poly.pdbx_seq_one_letter_code
_entity_poly.pdbx_strand_id
1 'polypeptide(L)' 'MMARAIRGGINADFLLADAWFGTKPMLRSAEELSLTAIVRMKKSKLKYRITSHKNGNEVIQDLDLKALYKQAV' A
#
# COMPACT_ATOMS: atom_id res chain seq x y z
N MET A 1 0.84 16.53 -12.79
CA MET A 1 1.89 15.80 -13.53
C MET A 1 1.34 14.52 -14.16
N MET A 2 0.71 13.62 -13.39
CA MET A 2 0.07 12.39 -13.89
C MET A 2 -0.95 12.65 -15.02
N ALA A 3 -1.90 13.59 -14.82
CA ALA A 3 -2.87 13.94 -15.86
C ALA A 3 -2.22 14.49 -17.15
N ARG A 4 -1.04 15.13 -17.06
CA ARG A 4 -0.29 15.57 -18.24
C ARG A 4 0.35 14.38 -18.96
N ALA A 5 0.88 13.41 -18.23
CA ALA A 5 1.45 12.18 -18.78
C ALA A 5 0.39 11.35 -19.54
N ILE A 6 -0.78 11.16 -18.94
CA ILE A 6 -1.90 10.45 -19.58
C ILE A 6 -2.36 11.18 -20.85
N ARG A 7 -2.52 12.51 -20.81
CA ARG A 7 -2.81 13.30 -22.01
C ARG A 7 -1.71 13.24 -23.07
N GLY A 8 -0.46 12.99 -22.65
CA GLY A 8 0.67 12.74 -23.53
C GLY A 8 0.71 11.32 -24.12
N GLY A 9 -0.32 10.50 -23.87
CA GLY A 9 -0.44 9.15 -24.41
C GLY A 9 0.20 8.06 -23.56
N ILE A 10 0.63 8.36 -22.34
CA ILE A 10 1.15 7.34 -21.41
C ILE A 10 -0.04 6.63 -20.78
N ASN A 11 -0.30 5.41 -21.24
CA ASN A 11 -1.26 4.49 -20.61
C ASN A 11 -0.57 3.74 -19.47
N ALA A 12 -1.15 3.79 -18.29
CA ALA A 12 -0.65 3.10 -17.11
C ALA A 12 -1.83 2.63 -16.26
N ASP A 13 -1.68 1.46 -15.64
CA ASP A 13 -2.68 0.92 -14.70
C ASP A 13 -2.30 1.20 -13.24
N PHE A 14 -1.00 1.46 -12.99
CA PHE A 14 -0.44 1.58 -11.65
C PHE A 14 0.33 2.89 -11.48
N LEU A 15 0.15 3.49 -10.30
CA LEU A 15 0.99 4.57 -9.81
C LEU A 15 1.87 4.02 -8.68
N LEU A 16 3.15 3.81 -8.96
CA LEU A 16 4.13 3.43 -7.95
C LEU A 16 4.83 4.66 -7.39
N ALA A 17 4.78 4.87 -6.08
CA ALA A 17 5.47 5.99 -5.45
C ALA A 17 5.95 5.68 -4.02
N ASP A 18 6.94 6.44 -3.58
CA ASP A 18 7.53 6.28 -2.25
C ASP A 18 6.62 6.78 -1.12
N ALA A 19 7.14 6.76 0.11
CA ALA A 19 6.39 7.15 1.30
C ALA A 19 6.04 8.65 1.38
N TRP A 20 6.68 9.49 0.58
CA TRP A 20 6.43 10.92 0.54
C TRP A 20 5.18 11.26 -0.28
N PHE A 21 4.87 10.43 -1.28
CA PHE A 21 3.72 10.62 -2.17
C PHE A 21 2.44 9.94 -1.67
N GLY A 22 2.47 9.19 -0.57
CA GLY A 22 1.30 8.61 0.11
C GLY A 22 0.40 9.63 0.82
N THR A 23 0.13 10.77 0.18
CA THR A 23 -0.75 11.83 0.70
C THR A 23 -2.18 11.65 0.18
N LYS A 24 -3.18 12.09 0.96
CA LYS A 24 -4.59 12.00 0.54
C LYS A 24 -4.87 12.68 -0.82
N PRO A 25 -4.33 13.87 -1.13
CA PRO A 25 -4.52 14.48 -2.45
C PRO A 25 -3.94 13.65 -3.59
N MET A 26 -2.76 13.06 -3.42
CA MET A 26 -2.12 12.24 -4.45
C MET A 26 -2.92 10.95 -4.72
N LEU A 27 -3.39 10.30 -3.66
CA LEU A 27 -4.25 9.12 -3.76
C LEU A 27 -5.57 9.44 -4.48
N ARG A 28 -6.19 10.57 -4.15
CA ARG A 28 -7.41 11.04 -4.84
C ARG A 28 -7.14 11.30 -6.32
N SER A 29 -6.03 11.97 -6.66
CA SER A 29 -5.68 12.20 -8.07
C SER A 29 -5.37 10.92 -8.82
N ALA A 30 -4.83 9.89 -8.16
CA ALA A 30 -4.65 8.58 -8.77
C ALA A 30 -6.00 7.92 -9.09
N GLU A 31 -6.93 7.96 -8.12
CA GLU A 31 -8.29 7.45 -8.27
C GLU A 31 -9.08 8.16 -9.38
N GLU A 32 -9.02 9.50 -9.44
CA GLU A 32 -9.63 10.31 -10.50
C GLU A 32 -9.09 9.98 -11.90
N LEU A 33 -7.84 9.50 -11.98
CA LEU A 33 -7.20 9.07 -13.22
C LEU A 33 -7.32 7.57 -13.46
N SER A 34 -8.15 6.86 -12.67
CA SER A 34 -8.33 5.40 -12.74
C SER A 34 -7.03 4.60 -12.60
N LEU A 35 -6.07 5.13 -11.83
CA LEU A 35 -4.80 4.47 -11.52
C LEU A 35 -4.88 3.74 -10.18
N THR A 36 -4.36 2.52 -10.14
CA THR A 36 -4.17 1.78 -8.89
C THR A 36 -2.90 2.30 -8.20
N ALA A 37 -3.06 3.02 -7.10
CA ALA A 37 -1.95 3.56 -6.33
C ALA A 37 -1.27 2.48 -5.47
N ILE A 38 0.01 2.23 -5.72
CA ILE A 38 0.89 1.38 -4.91
C ILE A 38 1.89 2.29 -4.21
N VAL A 39 1.59 2.67 -2.97
CA VAL A 39 2.41 3.61 -2.21
C VAL A 39 2.69 3.11 -0.81
N ARG A 40 3.86 3.47 -0.27
CA ARG A 40 4.19 3.25 1.14
C ARG A 40 3.56 4.36 1.98
N MET A 41 3.01 4.03 3.16
CA MET A 41 2.49 5.05 4.08
C MET A 41 3.53 5.40 5.15
N LYS A 42 4.01 6.65 5.19
CA LYS A 42 5.10 7.07 6.11
C LYS A 42 4.78 6.93 7.59
N LYS A 43 3.53 7.18 7.99
CA LYS A 43 3.05 7.14 9.39
C LYS A 43 1.81 6.24 9.55
N SER A 44 1.79 5.11 8.83
CA SER A 44 0.67 4.17 8.93
C SER A 44 0.51 3.62 10.35
N LYS A 45 -0.73 3.55 10.83
CA LYS A 45 -1.11 2.79 12.03
C LYS A 45 -1.78 1.45 11.68
N LEU A 46 -1.76 1.07 10.40
CA LEU A 46 -2.38 -0.16 9.93
C LEU A 46 -1.77 -1.37 10.65
N LYS A 47 -2.64 -2.22 11.17
CA LYS A 47 -2.30 -3.53 11.72
C LYS A 47 -2.84 -4.60 10.78
N TYR A 48 -2.04 -5.63 10.56
CA TYR A 48 -2.36 -6.78 9.75
C TYR A 48 -2.67 -7.94 10.68
N ARG A 49 -3.85 -8.54 10.53
CA ARG A 49 -4.21 -9.75 11.27
C ARG A 49 -3.58 -10.95 10.58
N ILE A 50 -2.77 -11.68 11.34
CA ILE A 50 -2.17 -12.95 10.91
C ILE A 50 -2.76 -14.05 11.77
N THR A 51 -3.33 -15.04 11.10
CA THR A 51 -3.73 -16.30 11.72
C THR A 51 -2.63 -17.32 11.46
N SER A 52 -2.11 -17.92 12.53
CA SER A 52 -1.09 -18.99 12.45
C SER A 52 -1.52 -20.19 13.29
N HIS A 53 -1.13 -21.39 12.87
CA HIS A 53 -1.36 -22.60 13.67
C HIS A 53 -0.08 -22.99 14.40
N LYS A 54 -0.09 -22.98 15.73
CA LYS A 54 1.02 -23.48 16.56
C LYS A 54 0.50 -24.59 17.46
N ASN A 55 1.14 -25.76 17.41
CA ASN A 55 0.80 -26.93 18.23
C ASN A 55 -0.69 -27.32 18.17
N GLY A 56 -1.31 -27.24 16.99
CA GLY A 56 -2.73 -27.56 16.78
C GLY A 56 -3.72 -26.46 17.21
N ASN A 57 -3.26 -25.39 17.84
CA ASN A 57 -4.09 -24.24 18.22
C ASN A 57 -3.95 -23.08 17.23
N GLU A 58 -5.05 -22.40 16.96
CA GLU A 58 -5.08 -21.17 16.17
C GLU A 58 -4.62 -19.98 17.02
N VAL A 59 -3.58 -19.29 16.57
CA VAL A 59 -3.00 -18.11 17.22
C VAL A 59 -3.16 -16.93 16.27
N ILE A 60 -4.01 -15.99 16.69
CA ILE A 60 -4.30 -14.74 15.96
C ILE A 60 -3.45 -13.61 16.55
N GLN A 61 -2.72 -12.91 15.70
CA GLN A 61 -1.88 -11.77 16.10
C GLN A 61 -2.08 -10.59 15.15
N ASP A 62 -2.19 -9.39 15.70
CA ASP A 62 -2.23 -8.16 14.94
C ASP A 62 -0.83 -7.52 14.91
N LEU A 63 -0.19 -7.54 13.74
CA LEU A 63 1.18 -7.08 13.54
C LEU A 63 1.22 -5.77 12.75
N ASP A 64 2.15 -4.87 13.07
CA ASP A 64 2.46 -3.79 12.14
C ASP A 64 3.35 -4.28 10.99
N LEU A 65 3.51 -3.43 9.97
CA LEU A 65 4.29 -3.77 8.77
C LEU A 65 5.72 -4.22 9.09
N LYS A 66 6.35 -3.67 10.14
CA LYS A 66 7.74 -4.02 10.50
C LYS A 66 7.80 -5.39 11.16
N ALA A 67 6.87 -5.67 12.07
CA ALA A 67 6.77 -6.97 12.73
C ALA A 67 6.38 -8.07 11.72
N LEU A 68 5.45 -7.76 10.81
CA LEU A 68 5.05 -8.66 9.73
C LEU A 68 6.22 -8.99 8.80
N TYR A 69 6.99 -7.98 8.37
CA TYR A 69 8.15 -8.18 7.50
C TYR A 69 9.17 -9.13 8.13
N LYS A 70 9.48 -8.96 9.42
CA LYS A 70 10.40 -9.83 10.16
C LYS A 70 9.93 -11.27 10.32
N GLN A 71 8.63 -11.53 10.16
CA GLN A 71 8.09 -12.88 10.23
C GLN A 71 8.11 -13.58 8.86
N ALA A 72 8.05 -12.82 7.78
CA ALA A 72 8.01 -13.34 6.41
C ALA A 72 9.38 -13.55 5.77
N VAL A 73 10.40 -12.80 6.22
CA VAL A 73 11.78 -12.81 5.73
C VAL A 73 12.73 -13.18 6.88
#